data_AF-A0A9R1QT86-F1
#
_entry.id   AF-A0A9R1QT86-F1
#
_cell.length_a   1.000
_cell.length_b   1.000
_cell.length_c   1.000
_cell.angle_alpha   90.00
_cell.angle_beta   90.00
_cell.angle_gamma   90.00
#
_symmetry.space_group_name_H-M   'P 1'
#
loop_
_entity.id
_entity.type
_entity.pdbx_description
1 polymer ?
#
loop_
_entity_poly.entity_id
_entity_poly.type
_entity_poly.pdbx_seq_one_letter_code
_entity_poly.pdbx_strand_id
1 'polypeptide(L)'
;MAGSSPPNRTRARRGSISPDEVRRRYEPTGRGRKGGTCGGGGGARRPSGSDSAASGSYSMSGRSDSIASDTESGSDRGSSRSKKTRMSKRLQGEEIQANCARKRSRPSDQKHLYLVLDDWKDGFSIHKIDADDDDADLGQPPVLRLVSPAPGFPMRFAVVGSNIVIVTNPRCGQAPTLFYDTKRTGLAVGPPLPGPLVGDFHTSVATADMLYALSFHHRNQQHSFEVMSWEESPNPCTMSCSWTSVPSPPPFEEDEWITSYAVHPDGHTIFMSGVNKYNLKRRTFSFDTKYCEWRFHGEWALPFQGQGYYDNTLDGWVGLHEDGYICACQVAPRSRASTIQPEWKVVKGKLFHKVPERKRAASYATLTYMGNARFCLVECVVREEVEYEDALGDCDGCMLLMTKFGLKYSHNGELQTINRTTNSYVLSKHITGFSPVAFWM
;
A
#
# COMPACT_ATOMS: atom_id res chain seq x y z
N MET A 1 64.53 -39.96 -17.20
CA MET A 1 65.39 -38.82 -16.79
C MET A 1 64.84 -37.56 -17.42
N ALA A 2 64.70 -36.49 -16.61
CA ALA A 2 64.51 -35.06 -16.95
C ALA A 2 63.42 -34.70 -17.99
N GLY A 3 62.40 -33.88 -17.72
CA GLY A 3 62.28 -32.75 -16.81
C GLY A 3 62.21 -31.46 -17.64
N SER A 4 61.06 -30.76 -17.66
CA SER A 4 60.91 -29.34 -18.01
C SER A 4 59.46 -28.88 -17.73
N SER A 5 59.34 -27.88 -16.85
CA SER A 5 58.12 -27.26 -16.32
C SER A 5 57.39 -26.31 -17.29
N PRO A 6 56.12 -25.99 -17.01
CA PRO A 6 55.53 -24.68 -17.35
C PRO A 6 55.27 -23.80 -16.09
N PRO A 7 55.02 -22.49 -16.26
CA PRO A 7 55.39 -21.48 -15.27
C PRO A 7 54.30 -21.10 -14.24
N ASN A 8 54.80 -20.54 -13.14
CA ASN A 8 54.12 -19.87 -12.04
C ASN A 8 52.92 -18.99 -12.46
N ARG A 9 51.77 -19.21 -11.81
CA ARG A 9 50.79 -18.14 -11.54
C ARG A 9 50.73 -17.86 -10.04
N THR A 10 51.16 -16.66 -9.72
CA THR A 10 51.28 -16.06 -8.40
C THR A 10 49.92 -15.98 -7.72
N ARG A 11 49.81 -16.62 -6.55
CA ARG A 11 48.65 -16.54 -5.64
C ARG A 11 48.66 -15.17 -4.97
N ALA A 12 47.89 -14.22 -5.49
CA ALA A 12 47.63 -12.97 -4.80
C ALA A 12 46.62 -13.22 -3.67
N ARG A 13 47.10 -13.31 -2.43
CA ARG A 13 46.30 -13.01 -1.24
C ARG A 13 45.87 -11.55 -1.34
N ARG A 14 44.58 -11.25 -1.45
CA ARG A 14 44.03 -9.93 -1.13
C ARG A 14 43.03 -10.07 0.01
N GLY A 15 43.20 -9.14 0.95
CA GLY A 15 42.70 -9.21 2.31
C GLY A 15 41.18 -9.21 2.42
N SER A 16 40.76 -9.81 3.52
CA SER A 16 39.45 -9.67 4.14
C SER A 16 39.06 -8.20 4.28
N ILE A 17 37.94 -7.82 3.67
CA ILE A 17 37.29 -6.52 3.85
C ILE A 17 36.22 -6.70 4.95
N SER A 18 36.26 -5.84 5.96
CA SER A 18 35.34 -5.80 7.10
C SER A 18 33.92 -5.36 6.65
N PRO A 19 32.84 -5.79 7.32
CA PRO A 19 31.44 -5.53 6.90
C PRO A 19 30.98 -4.06 6.81
N ASP A 20 31.82 -3.08 7.17
CA ASP A 20 31.44 -1.66 7.24
C ASP A 20 31.59 -0.87 5.92
N GLU A 21 32.04 -1.50 4.82
CA GLU A 21 32.31 -0.79 3.55
C GLU A 21 31.15 -0.80 2.53
N VAL A 22 30.03 -1.51 2.81
CA VAL A 22 28.87 -1.60 1.90
C VAL A 22 27.91 -0.41 2.02
N ARG A 23 28.10 0.48 3.01
CA ARG A 23 27.16 1.59 3.30
C ARG A 23 27.52 2.96 2.71
N ARG A 24 28.56 3.07 1.86
CA ARG A 24 28.92 4.31 1.13
C ARG A 24 28.97 4.11 -0.38
N ARG A 25 27.82 3.95 -1.04
CA ARG A 25 27.70 4.22 -2.48
C ARG A 25 26.36 4.89 -2.81
N TYR A 26 26.21 6.12 -2.34
CA TYR A 26 25.32 7.12 -2.93
C TYR A 26 25.93 8.51 -2.66
N GLU A 27 26.96 8.87 -3.43
CA GLU A 27 27.38 10.25 -3.65
C GLU A 27 27.63 10.46 -5.14
N PRO A 28 27.04 11.48 -5.79
CA PRO A 28 27.48 11.94 -7.10
C PRO A 28 28.74 12.79 -6.92
N THR A 29 29.84 12.36 -7.53
CA THR A 29 31.08 13.13 -7.63
C THR A 29 30.87 14.38 -8.48
N GLY A 30 31.05 15.56 -7.89
CA GLY A 30 31.19 16.82 -8.62
C GLY A 30 32.43 17.59 -8.14
N ARG A 31 33.57 17.39 -8.81
CA ARG A 31 34.73 18.30 -8.71
C ARG A 31 34.68 19.30 -9.87
N GLY A 32 34.56 20.58 -9.55
CA GLY A 32 34.81 21.72 -10.45
C GLY A 32 35.54 22.82 -9.68
N ARG A 33 36.68 23.27 -10.22
CA ARG A 33 37.74 24.07 -9.58
C ARG A 33 37.38 25.54 -9.29
N LYS A 34 38.06 26.10 -8.28
CA LYS A 34 38.22 27.55 -8.00
C LYS A 34 39.24 28.22 -8.94
N GLY A 35 39.03 29.52 -9.18
CA GLY A 35 39.96 30.53 -9.75
C GLY A 35 39.32 31.26 -10.93
N GLY A 36 39.28 32.58 -11.07
CA GLY A 36 39.85 33.71 -10.33
C GLY A 36 39.28 35.03 -10.93
N THR A 37 39.55 36.14 -10.24
CA THR A 37 39.13 37.53 -10.45
C THR A 37 39.55 38.20 -11.77
N CYS A 38 38.71 39.14 -12.23
CA CYS A 38 38.95 40.44 -12.92
C CYS A 38 37.56 40.90 -13.41
N GLY A 39 37.02 42.12 -13.31
CA GLY A 39 37.50 43.48 -13.06
C GLY A 39 36.69 44.41 -14.01
N GLY A 40 36.11 45.51 -13.50
CA GLY A 40 35.72 46.65 -14.34
C GLY A 40 34.24 47.07 -14.39
N GLY A 41 33.86 48.01 -13.51
CA GLY A 41 33.51 49.38 -13.92
C GLY A 41 32.14 49.67 -14.58
N GLY A 42 31.30 50.39 -13.83
CA GLY A 42 30.77 51.68 -14.29
C GLY A 42 29.30 51.74 -14.71
N GLY A 43 28.61 52.78 -14.24
CA GLY A 43 27.55 53.44 -15.02
C GLY A 43 26.19 53.53 -14.36
N ALA A 44 25.94 54.66 -13.71
CA ALA A 44 24.65 55.09 -13.16
C ALA A 44 23.52 55.19 -14.20
N ARG A 45 22.27 55.01 -13.74
CA ARG A 45 21.17 56.01 -13.78
C ARG A 45 19.80 55.35 -13.53
N ARG A 46 19.15 55.73 -12.42
CA ARG A 46 17.68 55.92 -12.38
C ARG A 46 17.36 57.25 -13.11
N PRO A 47 16.13 57.45 -13.60
CA PRO A 47 15.13 58.10 -12.75
C PRO A 47 13.68 57.61 -12.94
N SER A 48 12.86 57.95 -11.93
CA SER A 48 11.44 58.38 -11.95
C SER A 48 10.41 57.60 -12.78
N GLY A 49 9.20 57.31 -12.30
CA GLY A 49 8.45 57.80 -11.14
C GLY A 49 6.94 57.55 -11.37
N SER A 50 6.13 57.78 -10.32
CA SER A 50 4.68 58.13 -10.30
C SER A 50 3.69 57.26 -11.11
N ASP A 51 2.47 56.89 -10.69
CA ASP A 51 1.60 57.29 -9.58
C ASP A 51 0.50 56.22 -9.39
N SER A 52 0.13 56.03 -8.13
CA SER A 52 -1.21 56.03 -7.52
C SER A 52 -2.49 56.08 -8.40
N ALA A 53 -3.43 55.15 -8.15
CA ALA A 53 -4.89 55.34 -7.95
C ALA A 53 -5.57 53.96 -7.97
N ALA A 54 -6.11 53.42 -6.86
CA ALA A 54 -7.37 53.76 -6.19
C ALA A 54 -8.63 53.12 -6.82
N SER A 55 -9.31 52.34 -5.96
CA SER A 55 -10.76 52.13 -5.82
C SER A 55 -11.56 51.39 -6.90
N GLY A 56 -12.32 50.40 -6.44
CA GLY A 56 -13.35 49.72 -7.22
C GLY A 56 -14.05 48.62 -6.43
N SER A 57 -14.66 48.97 -5.29
CA SER A 57 -15.56 48.11 -4.52
C SER A 57 -16.88 47.90 -5.28
N TYR A 58 -17.30 46.64 -5.47
CA TYR A 58 -18.69 46.31 -5.77
C TYR A 58 -19.17 45.23 -4.81
N SER A 59 -20.03 45.66 -3.90
CA SER A 59 -20.90 44.83 -3.06
C SER A 59 -22.26 44.74 -3.75
N MET A 60 -22.80 43.52 -3.91
CA MET A 60 -24.22 43.31 -4.17
C MET A 60 -24.76 42.38 -3.09
N SER A 61 -25.48 43.00 -2.17
CA SER A 61 -26.29 42.40 -1.13
C SER A 61 -27.66 41.96 -1.68
N GLY A 62 -28.11 40.80 -1.23
CA GLY A 62 -29.48 40.60 -0.77
C GLY A 62 -30.54 40.28 -1.82
N ARG A 63 -31.10 39.07 -1.71
CA ARG A 63 -32.55 38.90 -1.49
C ARG A 63 -32.83 37.51 -0.92
N SER A 64 -33.24 37.54 0.34
CA SER A 64 -33.99 36.53 1.07
C SER A 64 -35.45 36.57 0.67
N ASP A 65 -36.07 35.40 0.48
CA ASP A 65 -37.52 35.22 0.62
C ASP A 65 -37.78 33.89 1.35
N SER A 66 -38.77 33.91 2.23
CA SER A 66 -39.12 32.88 3.20
C SER A 66 -40.65 32.76 3.30
N ILE A 67 -41.13 31.61 3.82
CA ILE A 67 -42.46 31.31 4.43
C ILE A 67 -43.50 30.74 3.43
N ALA A 68 -43.80 29.42 3.44
CA ALA A 68 -44.78 28.61 4.24
C ALA A 68 -46.07 28.34 3.41
N SER A 69 -46.95 27.35 3.60
CA SER A 69 -47.19 26.17 4.47
C SER A 69 -48.28 25.32 3.77
N ASP A 70 -48.63 24.16 4.37
CA ASP A 70 -49.97 23.46 4.40
C ASP A 70 -49.84 21.94 4.04
N THR A 71 -49.89 20.98 4.99
CA THR A 71 -51.06 20.22 5.55
C THR A 71 -52.14 19.83 4.52
N GLU A 72 -52.66 18.60 4.40
CA GLU A 72 -53.22 17.70 5.43
C GLU A 72 -53.68 16.32 4.83
N SER A 73 -53.70 15.25 5.66
CA SER A 73 -54.62 14.06 5.69
C SER A 73 -54.79 13.15 4.44
N GLY A 74 -55.07 11.84 4.49
CA GLY A 74 -55.39 10.86 5.54
C GLY A 74 -55.78 9.49 4.92
N SER A 75 -55.54 8.40 5.68
CA SER A 75 -56.44 7.23 5.91
C SER A 75 -56.73 6.25 4.72
N ASP A 76 -57.04 4.95 4.83
CA ASP A 76 -57.22 3.95 5.91
C ASP A 76 -57.40 2.55 5.24
N ARG A 77 -57.27 1.45 6.03
CA ARG A 77 -57.87 0.07 5.85
C ARG A 77 -57.27 -0.85 4.78
N GLY A 78 -56.79 -2.07 5.08
CA GLY A 78 -57.50 -3.25 5.63
C GLY A 78 -57.74 -4.24 4.46
N SER A 79 -57.58 -5.57 4.48
CA SER A 79 -57.84 -6.60 5.47
C SER A 79 -57.58 -7.99 4.83
N SER A 80 -57.02 -8.93 5.59
CA SER A 80 -57.40 -10.37 5.71
C SER A 80 -57.26 -11.42 4.57
N ARG A 81 -56.48 -12.46 4.92
CA ARG A 81 -56.77 -13.93 4.91
C ARG A 81 -57.33 -14.60 3.64
N SER A 82 -56.70 -15.69 3.20
CA SER A 82 -57.01 -17.05 3.71
C SER A 82 -56.19 -18.16 3.04
N LYS A 83 -55.84 -19.17 3.85
CA LYS A 83 -55.19 -20.44 3.47
C LYS A 83 -56.19 -21.39 2.81
N LYS A 84 -55.76 -22.17 1.82
CA LYS A 84 -56.34 -23.49 1.52
C LYS A 84 -55.25 -24.51 1.21
N THR A 85 -55.09 -25.44 2.14
CA THR A 85 -54.45 -26.74 2.02
C THR A 85 -55.29 -27.66 1.14
N ARG A 86 -54.64 -28.48 0.29
CA ARG A 86 -55.19 -29.77 -0.14
C ARG A 86 -54.06 -30.71 -0.58
N MET A 87 -53.83 -31.74 0.23
CA MET A 87 -53.02 -32.92 -0.10
C MET A 87 -53.85 -33.89 -0.95
N SER A 88 -53.24 -34.53 -1.94
CA SER A 88 -53.72 -35.78 -2.55
C SER A 88 -52.53 -36.66 -2.94
N LYS A 89 -52.74 -37.97 -2.83
CA LYS A 89 -51.77 -39.06 -2.72
C LYS A 89 -51.13 -39.47 -4.06
N ARG A 90 -49.88 -39.94 -3.94
CA ARG A 90 -49.14 -40.99 -4.70
C ARG A 90 -49.89 -41.70 -5.84
N LEU A 91 -49.24 -41.74 -7.01
CA LEU A 91 -48.98 -42.95 -7.79
C LEU A 91 -47.56 -42.87 -8.38
N GLN A 92 -46.97 -44.05 -8.57
CA GLN A 92 -45.54 -44.34 -8.67
C GLN A 92 -45.22 -44.85 -10.07
N GLY A 93 -44.05 -44.49 -10.60
CA GLY A 93 -43.43 -45.11 -11.77
C GLY A 93 -43.43 -44.23 -13.02
N GLU A 94 -42.29 -43.63 -13.32
CA GLU A 94 -41.52 -43.94 -14.53
C GLU A 94 -40.26 -43.06 -14.60
N GLU A 95 -39.24 -43.67 -15.17
CA GLU A 95 -37.84 -43.34 -15.19
C GLU A 95 -37.57 -42.13 -16.10
N ILE A 96 -37.11 -41.01 -15.54
CA ILE A 96 -36.50 -39.93 -16.34
C ILE A 96 -35.20 -39.50 -15.68
N GLN A 97 -34.09 -39.90 -16.30
CA GLN A 97 -32.79 -39.27 -16.17
C GLN A 97 -32.94 -37.76 -16.42
N ALA A 98 -32.92 -36.98 -15.35
CA ALA A 98 -32.85 -35.53 -15.44
C ALA A 98 -31.63 -35.05 -14.65
N ASN A 99 -30.57 -34.77 -15.41
CA ASN A 99 -29.49 -33.83 -15.12
C ASN A 99 -29.55 -33.20 -13.72
N CYS A 100 -28.70 -33.69 -12.82
CA CYS A 100 -28.19 -32.91 -11.70
C CYS A 100 -27.29 -31.79 -12.26
N ALA A 101 -27.89 -30.84 -12.97
CA ALA A 101 -27.31 -29.54 -13.16
C ALA A 101 -27.13 -28.97 -11.75
N ARG A 102 -25.88 -29.00 -11.26
CA ARG A 102 -25.41 -28.19 -10.13
C ARG A 102 -26.16 -26.87 -10.25
N LYS A 103 -27.03 -26.57 -9.28
CA LYS A 103 -27.60 -25.24 -9.11
C LYS A 103 -26.39 -24.31 -9.13
N ARG A 104 -26.14 -23.65 -10.26
CA ARG A 104 -25.16 -22.56 -10.35
C ARG A 104 -25.65 -21.60 -9.29
N SER A 105 -24.93 -21.56 -8.17
CA SER A 105 -25.04 -20.46 -7.23
C SER A 105 -24.96 -19.21 -8.09
N ARG A 106 -25.86 -18.26 -7.83
CA ARG A 106 -25.71 -16.91 -8.38
C ARG A 106 -24.24 -16.50 -8.23
N PRO A 107 -23.61 -15.85 -9.21
CA PRO A 107 -22.27 -15.34 -9.02
C PRO A 107 -22.34 -14.46 -7.77
N SER A 108 -21.82 -14.95 -6.64
CA SER A 108 -21.47 -14.05 -5.56
C SER A 108 -20.44 -13.11 -6.16
N ASP A 109 -20.44 -11.83 -5.76
CA ASP A 109 -19.29 -10.97 -5.92
C ASP A 109 -18.13 -11.60 -5.13
N GLN A 110 -17.52 -12.63 -5.72
CA GLN A 110 -16.45 -13.41 -5.12
C GLN A 110 -15.25 -12.48 -5.14
N LYS A 111 -14.72 -12.20 -3.96
CA LYS A 111 -13.50 -11.42 -3.82
C LYS A 111 -12.33 -12.26 -4.33
N HIS A 112 -11.38 -11.59 -4.94
CA HIS A 112 -10.18 -12.22 -5.50
C HIS A 112 -8.93 -11.55 -4.95
N LEU A 113 -7.82 -12.29 -5.01
CA LEU A 113 -6.53 -11.72 -4.69
C LEU A 113 -5.90 -11.17 -5.98
N TYR A 114 -5.60 -9.89 -5.98
CA TYR A 114 -4.89 -9.21 -7.07
C TYR A 114 -3.43 -9.06 -6.68
N LEU A 115 -2.56 -9.81 -7.36
CA LEU A 115 -1.13 -9.88 -7.08
C LEU A 115 -0.36 -9.04 -8.10
N VAL A 116 0.50 -8.15 -7.61
CA VAL A 116 1.34 -7.29 -8.45
C VAL A 116 2.79 -7.78 -8.42
N LEU A 117 3.35 -8.03 -9.60
CA LEU A 117 4.70 -8.58 -9.79
C LEU A 117 5.52 -7.75 -10.77
N ASP A 118 6.84 -7.75 -10.58
CA ASP A 118 7.85 -7.26 -11.52
C ASP A 118 8.42 -8.44 -12.33
N ASP A 119 7.54 -9.28 -12.88
CA ASP A 119 7.82 -10.60 -13.43
C ASP A 119 8.23 -10.62 -14.91
N TRP A 120 8.42 -9.43 -15.51
CA TRP A 120 8.88 -9.31 -16.88
C TRP A 120 9.71 -8.05 -17.09
N LYS A 121 10.62 -8.10 -18.07
CA LYS A 121 11.68 -7.12 -18.24
C LYS A 121 11.24 -5.67 -18.44
N ASP A 122 10.08 -5.43 -19.07
CA ASP A 122 9.65 -4.08 -19.42
C ASP A 122 8.67 -3.49 -18.39
N GLY A 123 8.33 -4.17 -17.30
CA GLY A 123 7.53 -3.55 -16.24
C GLY A 123 6.88 -4.49 -15.23
N PHE A 124 5.57 -4.31 -15.05
CA PHE A 124 4.79 -4.97 -13.99
C PHE A 124 3.58 -5.72 -14.56
N SER A 125 3.13 -6.73 -13.85
CA SER A 125 1.91 -7.46 -14.14
C SER A 125 0.98 -7.46 -12.92
N ILE A 126 -0.32 -7.49 -13.19
CA ILE A 126 -1.35 -7.72 -12.17
C ILE A 126 -2.03 -9.05 -12.53
N HIS A 127 -1.95 -10.00 -11.61
CA HIS A 127 -2.55 -11.32 -11.71
C HIS A 127 -3.78 -11.39 -10.82
N LYS A 128 -4.84 -12.03 -11.30
CA LYS A 128 -6.07 -12.26 -10.54
C LYS A 128 -6.10 -13.72 -10.11
N ILE A 129 -6.07 -13.96 -8.81
CA ILE A 129 -5.99 -15.30 -8.22
C ILE A 129 -7.30 -15.58 -7.48
N ASP A 130 -7.90 -16.74 -7.74
CA ASP A 130 -8.98 -17.25 -6.90
C ASP A 130 -8.39 -17.77 -5.59
N ALA A 131 -8.73 -17.13 -4.48
CA ALA A 131 -8.14 -17.45 -3.20
C ALA A 131 -8.66 -18.77 -2.60
N ASP A 132 -9.82 -19.25 -3.06
CA ASP A 132 -10.39 -20.53 -2.62
C ASP A 132 -9.92 -21.70 -3.50
N ASP A 133 -9.18 -21.41 -4.57
CA ASP A 133 -8.44 -22.40 -5.34
C ASP A 133 -7.01 -22.52 -4.78
N ASP A 134 -6.74 -23.63 -4.10
CA ASP A 134 -5.41 -23.94 -3.56
C ASP A 134 -4.44 -24.42 -4.64
N ASP A 135 -4.91 -24.73 -5.85
CA ASP A 135 -4.10 -25.07 -7.02
C ASP A 135 -4.03 -23.90 -8.02
N ALA A 136 -4.45 -22.69 -7.62
CA ALA A 136 -4.50 -21.53 -8.50
C ALA A 136 -3.12 -21.30 -9.14
N ASP A 137 -3.05 -21.47 -10.46
CA ASP A 137 -1.83 -21.35 -11.25
C ASP A 137 -1.58 -19.91 -11.69
N LEU A 138 -0.37 -19.38 -11.46
CA LEU A 138 0.08 -18.12 -12.08
C LEU A 138 0.30 -18.27 -13.60
N GLY A 139 0.12 -19.47 -14.17
CA GLY A 139 0.14 -19.75 -15.60
C GLY A 139 -1.01 -19.12 -16.39
N GLN A 140 -2.07 -18.61 -15.73
CA GLN A 140 -3.04 -17.75 -16.42
C GLN A 140 -2.41 -16.41 -16.79
N PRO A 141 -2.77 -15.83 -17.96
CA PRO A 141 -2.23 -14.53 -18.35
C PRO A 141 -2.66 -13.45 -17.34
N PRO A 142 -1.80 -12.46 -17.05
CA PRO A 142 -2.14 -11.37 -16.15
C PRO A 142 -3.33 -10.56 -16.68
N VAL A 143 -4.17 -10.08 -15.78
CA VAL A 143 -5.32 -9.23 -16.13
C VAL A 143 -4.91 -7.84 -16.59
N LEU A 144 -3.71 -7.40 -16.22
CA LEU A 144 -3.11 -6.15 -16.69
C LEU A 144 -1.60 -6.27 -16.78
N ARG A 145 -1.00 -5.81 -17.87
CA ARG A 145 0.45 -5.58 -17.99
C ARG A 145 0.71 -4.08 -18.11
N LEU A 146 1.68 -3.61 -17.34
CA LEU A 146 2.08 -2.22 -17.25
C LEU A 146 3.51 -2.08 -17.71
N VAL A 147 3.75 -1.36 -18.80
CA VAL A 147 5.11 -1.00 -19.23
C VAL A 147 5.65 0.05 -18.27
N SER A 148 6.82 -0.20 -17.70
CA SER A 148 7.54 0.76 -16.88
C SER A 148 8.08 1.89 -17.73
N PRO A 149 7.63 3.14 -17.50
CA PRO A 149 8.20 4.31 -18.18
C PRO A 149 9.64 4.61 -17.71
N ALA A 150 10.10 3.96 -16.63
CA ALA A 150 11.42 4.14 -16.05
C ALA A 150 12.01 2.77 -15.66
N PRO A 151 12.63 2.05 -16.61
CA PRO A 151 13.19 0.72 -16.37
C PRO A 151 14.13 0.69 -15.17
N GLY A 152 14.02 -0.35 -14.34
CA GLY A 152 14.83 -0.52 -13.13
C GLY A 152 14.35 0.29 -11.90
N PHE A 153 13.33 1.13 -12.05
CA PHE A 153 12.73 1.84 -10.92
C PHE A 153 11.32 1.32 -10.60
N PRO A 154 11.00 1.13 -9.30
CA PRO A 154 9.71 0.54 -8.93
C PRO A 154 8.55 1.52 -9.14
N MET A 155 7.47 1.03 -9.74
CA MET A 155 6.14 1.64 -9.61
C MET A 155 5.65 1.52 -8.16
N ARG A 156 4.66 2.32 -7.77
CA ARG A 156 3.99 2.20 -6.47
C ARG A 156 2.53 1.88 -6.66
N PHE A 157 2.01 1.05 -5.75
CA PHE A 157 0.66 0.54 -5.81
C PHE A 157 -0.03 0.78 -4.47
N ALA A 158 -1.27 1.26 -4.54
CA ALA A 158 -2.16 1.39 -3.40
C ALA A 158 -3.56 0.92 -3.81
N VAL A 159 -4.46 0.78 -2.85
CA VAL A 159 -5.84 0.37 -3.10
C VAL A 159 -6.79 1.36 -2.45
N VAL A 160 -7.85 1.78 -3.15
CA VAL A 160 -8.96 2.56 -2.59
C VAL A 160 -10.27 2.07 -3.20
N GLY A 161 -11.21 1.65 -2.36
CA GLY A 161 -12.44 0.99 -2.82
C GLY A 161 -12.15 -0.22 -3.72
N SER A 162 -12.64 -0.20 -4.96
CA SER A 162 -12.37 -1.22 -5.99
C SER A 162 -11.25 -0.84 -6.97
N ASN A 163 -10.50 0.23 -6.70
CA ASN A 163 -9.43 0.68 -7.58
C ASN A 163 -8.07 0.31 -7.02
N ILE A 164 -7.24 -0.30 -7.87
CA ILE A 164 -5.79 -0.34 -7.67
C ILE A 164 -5.22 0.96 -8.26
N VAL A 165 -4.66 1.79 -7.40
CA VAL A 165 -3.99 3.05 -7.76
C VAL A 165 -2.54 2.76 -8.09
N ILE A 166 -2.11 3.16 -9.28
CA ILE A 166 -0.81 2.84 -9.86
C ILE A 166 -0.07 4.15 -10.12
N VAL A 167 0.96 4.40 -9.33
CA VAL A 167 1.90 5.49 -9.58
C VAL A 167 2.99 4.97 -10.52
N THR A 168 2.86 5.34 -11.79
CA THR A 168 3.66 4.79 -12.91
C THR A 168 5.14 5.21 -12.87
N ASN A 169 5.43 6.42 -12.41
CA ASN A 169 6.78 6.89 -12.14
C ASN A 169 6.77 7.84 -10.94
N PRO A 170 7.05 7.32 -9.72
CA PRO A 170 7.02 8.14 -8.53
C PRO A 170 7.97 9.35 -8.57
N ARG A 171 9.01 9.33 -9.41
CA ARG A 171 10.02 10.41 -9.50
C ARG A 171 9.70 11.45 -10.57
N CYS A 172 8.62 11.28 -11.32
CA CYS A 172 8.22 12.19 -12.37
C CYS A 172 6.87 12.81 -12.02
N GLY A 173 6.86 14.07 -11.59
CA GLY A 173 5.63 14.79 -11.25
C GLY A 173 4.70 15.08 -12.44
N GLN A 174 5.10 14.68 -13.66
CA GLN A 174 4.26 14.76 -14.86
C GLN A 174 3.68 13.39 -15.24
N ALA A 175 4.17 12.31 -14.65
CA ALA A 175 3.70 10.98 -14.96
C ALA A 175 2.29 10.78 -14.40
N PRO A 176 1.35 10.26 -15.21
CA PRO A 176 -0.01 10.07 -14.75
C PRO A 176 -0.10 8.96 -13.70
N THR A 177 -1.07 9.11 -12.80
CA THR A 177 -1.54 8.00 -11.96
C THR A 177 -2.58 7.22 -12.76
N LEU A 178 -2.52 5.90 -12.72
CA LEU A 178 -3.53 5.03 -13.33
C LEU A 178 -4.41 4.41 -12.25
N PHE A 179 -5.65 4.12 -12.60
CA PHE A 179 -6.65 3.50 -11.74
C PHE A 179 -7.19 2.28 -12.45
N TYR A 180 -6.87 1.10 -11.92
CA TYR A 180 -7.44 -0.14 -12.41
C TYR A 180 -8.65 -0.51 -11.55
N ASP A 181 -9.85 -0.33 -12.10
CA ASP A 181 -11.11 -0.71 -11.45
C ASP A 181 -11.32 -2.21 -11.62
N THR A 182 -11.19 -2.96 -10.53
CA THR A 182 -11.30 -4.42 -10.53
C THR A 182 -12.72 -4.92 -10.78
N LYS A 183 -13.75 -4.11 -10.47
CA LYS A 183 -15.16 -4.46 -10.72
C LYS A 183 -15.54 -4.24 -12.17
N ARG A 184 -15.09 -3.13 -12.76
CA ARG A 184 -15.37 -2.79 -14.16
C ARG A 184 -14.34 -3.39 -15.13
N THR A 185 -13.26 -3.97 -14.60
CA THR A 185 -12.11 -4.47 -15.38
C THR A 185 -11.58 -3.42 -16.36
N GLY A 186 -11.52 -2.16 -15.90
CA GLY A 186 -11.23 -1.00 -16.71
C GLY A 186 -10.05 -0.20 -16.16
N LEU A 187 -9.33 0.47 -17.04
CA LEU A 187 -8.22 1.35 -16.68
C LEU A 187 -8.63 2.81 -16.94
N ALA A 188 -8.49 3.65 -15.93
CA ALA A 188 -8.65 5.09 -16.05
C ALA A 188 -7.32 5.80 -15.78
N VAL A 189 -7.17 6.98 -16.37
CA VAL A 189 -6.05 7.90 -16.13
C VAL A 189 -6.54 8.98 -15.19
N GLY A 190 -5.79 9.27 -14.13
CA GLY A 190 -6.08 10.41 -13.26
C GLY A 190 -4.87 11.34 -13.11
N PRO A 191 -4.93 12.26 -12.13
CA PRO A 191 -3.95 13.32 -12.00
C PRO A 191 -2.56 12.77 -11.68
N PRO A 192 -1.49 13.46 -12.08
CA PRO A 192 -0.15 13.14 -11.63
C PRO A 192 -0.03 13.33 -10.11
N LEU A 193 1.04 12.78 -9.53
CA LEU A 193 1.35 13.05 -8.13
C LEU A 193 1.58 14.56 -7.88
N PRO A 194 1.10 15.09 -6.75
CA PRO A 194 1.41 16.45 -6.34
C PRO A 194 2.91 16.54 -6.03
N GLY A 195 3.49 17.73 -6.23
CA GLY A 195 4.92 17.99 -6.08
C GLY A 195 5.56 17.39 -4.83
N PRO A 196 4.96 17.55 -3.63
CA PRO A 196 5.52 16.99 -2.39
C PRO A 196 5.62 15.45 -2.32
N LEU A 197 4.86 14.71 -3.14
CA LEU A 197 4.92 13.24 -3.18
C LEU A 197 5.88 12.71 -4.25
N VAL A 198 6.44 13.57 -5.10
CA VAL A 198 7.36 13.17 -6.16
C VAL A 198 8.69 12.73 -5.54
N GLY A 199 9.07 11.47 -5.80
CA GLY A 199 10.20 10.77 -5.21
C GLY A 199 9.82 9.95 -3.97
N ASP A 200 8.66 10.23 -3.38
CA ASP A 200 8.44 10.06 -1.94
C ASP A 200 7.11 9.38 -1.57
N PHE A 201 6.40 8.86 -2.56
CA PHE A 201 5.20 8.05 -2.35
C PHE A 201 5.53 6.69 -1.73
N HIS A 202 5.74 6.65 -0.41
CA HIS A 202 6.09 5.42 0.32
C HIS A 202 4.98 4.94 1.25
N THR A 203 4.28 5.86 1.89
CA THR A 203 3.21 5.55 2.84
C THR A 203 1.89 6.09 2.31
N SER A 204 0.99 5.18 1.94
CA SER A 204 -0.37 5.51 1.52
C SER A 204 -1.38 4.73 2.33
N VAL A 205 -2.43 5.40 2.79
CA VAL A 205 -3.47 4.82 3.64
C VAL A 205 -4.81 5.11 3.01
N ALA A 206 -5.53 4.05 2.66
CA ALA A 206 -6.92 4.20 2.24
C ALA A 206 -7.86 4.17 3.44
N THR A 207 -8.79 5.11 3.42
CA THR A 207 -10.01 5.07 4.23
C THR A 207 -11.17 4.63 3.32
N ALA A 208 -12.43 4.92 3.67
CA ALA A 208 -13.58 4.48 2.88
C ALA A 208 -13.45 4.86 1.38
N ASP A 209 -13.31 6.15 1.08
CA ASP A 209 -13.30 6.65 -0.31
C ASP A 209 -12.13 7.60 -0.62
N MET A 210 -11.22 7.77 0.34
CA MET A 210 -10.09 8.68 0.22
C MET A 210 -8.77 7.94 0.41
N LEU A 211 -7.79 8.30 -0.43
CA LEU A 211 -6.42 7.83 -0.32
C LEU A 211 -5.54 8.94 0.25
N TYR A 212 -5.05 8.74 1.46
CA TYR A 212 -4.09 9.63 2.09
C TYR A 212 -2.68 9.16 1.76
N ALA A 213 -1.78 10.09 1.45
CA ALA A 213 -0.39 9.79 1.18
C ALA A 213 0.52 10.76 1.92
N LEU A 214 1.50 10.21 2.62
CA LEU A 214 2.50 10.98 3.34
C LEU A 214 3.81 10.96 2.55
N SER A 215 4.44 12.12 2.38
CA SER A 215 5.76 12.19 1.76
C SER A 215 6.80 11.52 2.65
N PHE A 216 7.72 10.82 2.01
CA PHE A 216 8.96 10.35 2.60
C PHE A 216 9.94 11.52 2.85
N HIS A 217 11.06 11.21 3.49
CA HIS A 217 12.14 12.14 3.83
C HIS A 217 12.77 12.76 2.57
N HIS A 218 12.58 14.08 2.38
CA HIS A 218 13.47 14.90 1.56
C HIS A 218 14.40 15.68 2.49
N ARG A 219 15.71 15.68 2.21
CA ARG A 219 16.70 16.43 3.01
C ARG A 219 16.26 17.89 3.16
N ASN A 220 16.04 18.33 4.41
CA ASN A 220 15.65 19.69 4.79
C ASN A 220 14.23 20.11 4.37
N GLN A 221 13.29 19.17 4.25
CA GLN A 221 11.87 19.47 4.02
C GLN A 221 10.98 18.76 5.03
N GLN A 222 9.97 19.49 5.52
CA GLN A 222 8.93 18.92 6.37
C GLN A 222 8.06 17.94 5.58
N HIS A 223 7.61 16.86 6.24
CA HIS A 223 6.67 15.92 5.64
C HIS A 223 5.41 16.64 5.13
N SER A 224 4.98 16.30 3.92
CA SER A 224 3.67 16.69 3.41
C SER A 224 2.67 15.55 3.55
N PHE A 225 1.40 15.93 3.70
CA PHE A 225 0.30 14.99 3.75
C PHE A 225 -0.74 15.41 2.74
N GLU A 226 -0.95 14.57 1.75
CA GLU A 226 -1.87 14.82 0.65
C GLU A 226 -3.01 13.83 0.73
N VAL A 227 -4.18 14.25 0.27
CA VAL A 227 -5.34 13.39 0.12
C VAL A 227 -5.79 13.43 -1.33
N MET A 228 -6.07 12.25 -1.87
CA MET A 228 -6.80 12.07 -3.11
C MET A 228 -8.25 11.77 -2.79
N SER A 229 -9.14 12.61 -3.31
CA SER A 229 -10.59 12.46 -3.23
C SER A 229 -11.18 12.28 -4.62
N TRP A 230 -12.36 11.67 -4.65
CA TRP A 230 -13.22 11.63 -5.83
C TRP A 230 -14.30 12.69 -5.66
N GLU A 231 -14.30 13.72 -6.51
CA GLU A 231 -15.33 14.74 -6.51
C GLU A 231 -16.07 14.72 -7.85
N GLU A 232 -17.41 14.65 -7.77
CA GLU A 232 -18.25 14.87 -8.93
C GLU A 232 -18.21 16.37 -9.27
N SER A 233 -17.32 16.73 -10.19
CA SER A 233 -17.31 18.09 -10.72
C SER A 233 -18.53 18.29 -11.63
N PRO A 234 -19.29 19.40 -11.46
CA PRO A 234 -20.35 19.76 -12.40
C PRO A 234 -19.78 20.11 -13.79
N ASN A 235 -18.47 20.34 -13.90
CA ASN A 235 -17.79 20.54 -15.17
C ASN A 235 -17.26 19.19 -15.72
N PRO A 236 -17.78 18.71 -16.86
CA PRO A 236 -17.36 17.44 -17.46
C PRO A 236 -15.90 17.44 -17.94
N CYS A 237 -15.25 18.60 -18.02
CA CYS A 237 -13.84 18.72 -18.40
C CYS A 237 -12.88 18.58 -17.21
N THR A 238 -13.37 18.50 -15.97
CA THR A 238 -12.55 18.31 -14.77
C THR A 238 -12.41 16.81 -14.50
N MET A 239 -11.19 16.38 -14.16
CA MET A 239 -10.97 15.01 -13.70
C MET A 239 -11.83 14.76 -12.45
N SER A 240 -12.46 13.59 -12.39
CA SER A 240 -13.30 13.20 -11.24
C SER A 240 -12.49 12.91 -9.98
N CYS A 241 -11.15 12.94 -10.06
CA CYS A 241 -10.27 12.83 -8.92
C CYS A 241 -9.16 13.88 -8.95
N SER A 242 -8.81 14.36 -7.76
CA SER A 242 -7.79 15.39 -7.56
C SER A 242 -7.01 15.15 -6.28
N TRP A 243 -5.76 15.62 -6.27
CA TRP A 243 -4.94 15.71 -5.06
C TRP A 243 -5.11 17.07 -4.41
N THR A 244 -5.20 17.07 -3.08
CA THR A 244 -5.19 18.29 -2.27
C THR A 244 -4.35 18.09 -1.02
N SER A 245 -3.65 19.13 -0.58
CA SER A 245 -2.89 19.09 0.66
C SER A 245 -3.83 19.12 1.86
N VAL A 246 -3.53 18.26 2.83
CA VAL A 246 -4.29 18.19 4.08
C VAL A 246 -3.99 19.44 4.91
N PRO A 247 -4.99 20.13 5.48
CA PRO A 247 -4.80 21.42 6.15
C PRO A 247 -3.82 21.39 7.34
N SER A 248 -3.75 20.26 8.06
CA SER A 248 -2.90 20.11 9.22
C SER A 248 -1.62 19.35 8.87
N PRO A 249 -0.45 20.00 8.91
CA PRO A 249 0.80 19.35 8.54
C PRO A 249 1.14 18.22 9.53
N PRO A 250 1.80 17.16 9.07
CA PRO A 250 2.26 16.07 9.92
C PRO A 250 3.20 16.56 11.04
N PRO A 251 3.04 16.05 12.28
CA PRO A 251 3.86 16.42 13.43
C PRO A 251 5.20 15.65 13.50
N PHE A 252 5.58 14.97 12.42
CA PHE A 252 6.84 14.23 12.33
C PHE A 252 8.01 15.19 12.08
N GLU A 253 9.13 14.90 12.74
CA GLU A 253 10.38 15.65 12.51
C GLU A 253 10.94 15.33 11.12
N GLU A 254 11.76 16.21 10.55
CA GLU A 254 12.34 16.01 9.22
C GLU A 254 13.10 14.68 9.09
N ASP A 255 13.71 14.19 10.16
CA ASP A 255 14.50 12.94 10.18
C ASP A 255 13.73 11.72 10.68
N GLU A 256 12.43 11.86 10.88
CA GLU A 256 11.55 10.74 11.16
C GLU A 256 11.07 10.09 9.87
N TRP A 257 10.97 8.77 9.87
CA TRP A 257 10.33 8.04 8.79
C TRP A 257 9.28 7.11 9.37
N ILE A 258 8.18 6.96 8.63
CA ILE A 258 7.06 6.13 9.07
C ILE A 258 7.44 4.67 8.93
N THR A 259 7.39 3.95 10.04
CA THR A 259 7.65 2.51 10.08
C THR A 259 6.37 1.72 9.96
N SER A 260 5.25 2.27 10.45
CA SER A 260 3.97 1.56 10.45
C SER A 260 2.77 2.48 10.59
N TYR A 261 1.63 1.96 10.16
CA TYR A 261 0.36 2.66 10.24
C TYR A 261 -0.80 1.67 10.31
N ALA A 262 -1.92 2.09 10.87
CA ALA A 262 -3.15 1.30 10.91
C ALA A 262 -4.37 2.21 10.94
N VAL A 263 -5.45 1.80 10.27
CA VAL A 263 -6.74 2.49 10.37
C VAL A 263 -7.47 1.98 11.62
N HIS A 264 -7.98 2.91 12.42
CA HIS A 264 -8.78 2.62 13.60
C HIS A 264 -10.16 2.08 13.18
N PRO A 265 -10.82 1.23 14.00
CA PRO A 265 -12.14 0.68 13.70
C PRO A 265 -13.26 1.70 13.41
N ASP A 266 -13.05 2.97 13.76
CA ASP A 266 -13.99 4.06 13.45
C ASP A 266 -13.99 4.45 11.96
N GLY A 267 -13.02 3.95 11.18
CA GLY A 267 -12.89 4.18 9.75
C GLY A 267 -12.37 5.58 9.36
N HIS A 268 -12.04 6.44 10.31
CA HIS A 268 -11.61 7.81 10.04
C HIS A 268 -10.38 8.27 10.86
N THR A 269 -9.93 7.49 11.84
CA THR A 269 -8.70 7.76 12.56
C THR A 269 -7.58 6.87 12.01
N ILE A 270 -6.46 7.47 11.61
CA ILE A 270 -5.28 6.75 11.11
C ILE A 270 -4.18 6.88 12.15
N PHE A 271 -3.71 5.75 12.71
CA PHE A 271 -2.52 5.72 13.57
C PHE A 271 -1.27 5.54 12.71
N MET A 272 -0.19 6.24 13.08
CA MET A 272 1.09 6.22 12.39
C MET A 272 2.22 6.27 13.41
N SER A 273 3.18 5.36 13.28
CA SER A 273 4.40 5.35 14.07
C SER A 273 5.60 5.74 13.20
N GLY A 274 6.36 6.71 13.69
CA GLY A 274 7.61 7.15 13.09
C GLY A 274 8.81 6.78 13.96
N VAL A 275 9.97 6.61 13.33
CA VAL A 275 11.25 6.49 14.02
C VAL A 275 12.24 7.52 13.51
N ASN A 276 12.90 8.22 14.42
CA ASN A 276 13.94 9.19 14.07
C ASN A 276 15.23 8.46 13.71
N LYS A 277 15.81 8.81 12.56
CA LYS A 277 16.98 8.16 11.98
C LYS A 277 18.24 8.25 12.86
N TYR A 278 18.40 9.34 13.60
CA TYR A 278 19.64 9.63 14.34
C TYR A 278 19.63 9.11 15.76
N ASN A 279 18.51 9.28 16.46
CA ASN A 279 18.40 8.91 17.87
C ASN A 279 17.53 7.66 18.11
N LEU A 280 16.97 7.06 17.05
CA LEU A 280 16.13 5.85 17.09
C LEU A 280 14.87 5.99 17.96
N LYS A 281 14.51 7.23 18.33
CA LYS A 281 13.30 7.55 19.08
C LYS A 281 12.09 7.19 18.25
N ARG A 282 11.15 6.48 18.87
CA ARG A 282 9.88 6.07 18.26
C ARG A 282 8.76 6.93 18.81
N ARG A 283 7.90 7.40 17.93
CA ARG A 283 6.74 8.22 18.31
C ARG A 283 5.52 7.76 17.54
N THR A 284 4.38 7.74 18.21
CA THR A 284 3.10 7.42 17.58
C THR A 284 2.15 8.59 17.62
N PHE A 285 1.54 8.86 16.48
CA PHE A 285 0.51 9.87 16.29
C PHE A 285 -0.74 9.24 15.67
N SER A 286 -1.87 9.90 15.81
CA SER A 286 -3.04 9.62 14.99
C SER A 286 -3.51 10.85 14.26
N PHE A 287 -4.01 10.69 13.04
CA PHE A 287 -4.69 11.70 12.29
C PHE A 287 -6.19 11.38 12.19
N ASP A 288 -7.03 12.32 12.58
CA ASP A 288 -8.48 12.23 12.43
C ASP A 288 -8.91 12.89 11.12
N THR A 289 -9.38 12.10 10.17
CA THR A 289 -9.71 12.58 8.82
C THR A 289 -10.97 13.44 8.77
N LYS A 290 -11.84 13.40 9.80
CA LYS A 290 -13.06 14.23 9.85
C LYS A 290 -12.76 15.66 10.30
N TYR A 291 -11.89 15.78 11.30
CA TYR A 291 -11.54 17.08 11.89
C TYR A 291 -10.21 17.62 11.38
N CYS A 292 -9.49 16.83 10.58
CA CYS A 292 -8.14 17.11 10.12
C CYS A 292 -7.20 17.42 11.29
N GLU A 293 -7.23 16.62 12.36
CA GLU A 293 -6.46 16.85 13.58
C GLU A 293 -5.43 15.75 13.85
N TRP A 294 -4.21 16.16 14.18
CA TRP A 294 -3.17 15.27 14.67
C TRP A 294 -3.20 15.16 16.18
N ARG A 295 -2.91 13.97 16.70
CA ARG A 295 -2.83 13.69 18.14
C ARG A 295 -1.60 12.84 18.43
N PHE A 296 -0.86 13.20 19.47
CA PHE A 296 0.29 12.43 19.95
C PHE A 296 -0.14 11.39 20.99
N HIS A 297 0.38 10.17 20.86
CA HIS A 297 0.04 9.03 21.72
C HIS A 297 1.20 8.52 22.57
N GLY A 298 2.41 9.01 22.38
CA GLY A 298 3.55 8.65 23.21
C GLY A 298 4.80 8.24 22.44
N GLU A 299 5.87 8.01 23.21
CA GLU A 299 7.18 7.60 22.72
C GLU A 299 7.28 6.08 22.56
N TRP A 300 6.38 5.53 21.75
CA TRP A 300 6.32 4.11 21.42
C TRP A 300 5.96 3.96 19.94
N ALA A 301 6.10 2.75 19.39
CA ALA A 301 5.66 2.40 18.03
C ALA A 301 4.70 1.22 18.04
N LEU A 302 3.85 1.15 17.02
CA LEU A 302 3.06 -0.04 16.71
C LEU A 302 4.00 -1.23 16.51
N PRO A 303 3.61 -2.45 16.94
CA PRO A 303 4.49 -3.62 16.99
C PRO A 303 4.66 -4.31 15.63
N PHE A 304 4.38 -3.61 14.53
CA PHE A 304 4.49 -4.12 13.17
C PHE A 304 5.17 -3.09 12.27
N GLN A 305 5.60 -3.55 11.10
CA GLN A 305 6.11 -2.75 9.99
C GLN A 305 5.06 -2.67 8.88
N GLY A 306 4.98 -1.51 8.24
CA GLY A 306 3.98 -1.22 7.21
C GLY A 306 2.57 -1.16 7.78
N GLN A 307 1.61 -1.67 7.00
CA GLN A 307 0.19 -1.61 7.35
C GLN A 307 -0.20 -2.67 8.39
N GLY A 308 -0.85 -2.23 9.46
CA GLY A 308 -1.66 -3.06 10.35
C GLY A 308 -3.12 -3.05 9.94
N TYR A 309 -3.78 -4.19 10.09
CA TYR A 309 -5.16 -4.40 9.71
C TYR A 309 -6.01 -4.69 10.96
N TYR A 310 -7.10 -3.94 11.13
CA TYR A 310 -8.05 -4.27 12.18
C TYR A 310 -8.87 -5.51 11.80
N ASP A 311 -8.99 -6.43 12.73
CA ASP A 311 -9.87 -7.58 12.63
C ASP A 311 -10.87 -7.58 13.81
N ASN A 312 -12.16 -7.71 13.49
CA ASN A 312 -13.23 -7.69 14.49
C ASN A 312 -13.27 -8.96 15.35
N THR A 313 -12.79 -10.09 14.83
CA THR A 313 -12.86 -11.39 15.51
C THR A 313 -11.75 -11.50 16.56
N LEU A 314 -10.59 -10.90 16.28
CA LEU A 314 -9.48 -10.75 17.21
C LEU A 314 -9.59 -9.51 18.09
N ASP A 315 -10.46 -8.57 17.73
CA ASP A 315 -10.62 -7.24 18.34
C ASP A 315 -9.29 -6.50 18.51
N GLY A 316 -8.52 -6.45 17.42
CA GLY A 316 -7.16 -5.91 17.46
C GLY A 316 -6.59 -5.62 16.08
N TRP A 317 -5.47 -4.89 16.06
CA TRP A 317 -4.67 -4.72 14.86
C TRP A 317 -3.72 -5.90 14.69
N VAL A 318 -3.65 -6.43 13.47
CA VAL A 318 -2.74 -7.49 13.06
C VAL A 318 -1.76 -6.94 12.04
N GLY A 319 -0.47 -7.26 12.20
CA GLY A 319 0.57 -6.83 11.28
C GLY A 319 1.79 -7.73 11.26
N LEU A 320 2.75 -7.37 10.40
CA LEU A 320 4.04 -8.04 10.28
C LEU A 320 5.04 -7.44 11.26
N HIS A 321 5.48 -8.22 12.25
CA HIS A 321 6.56 -7.84 13.14
C HIS A 321 7.90 -7.83 12.40
N GLU A 322 8.81 -6.92 12.75
CA GLU A 322 10.12 -6.75 12.09
C GLU A 322 10.97 -8.05 12.06
N ASP A 323 10.82 -8.90 13.07
CA ASP A 323 11.55 -10.15 13.19
C ASP A 323 11.02 -11.33 12.35
N GLY A 324 9.97 -11.14 11.54
CA GLY A 324 9.40 -12.23 10.73
C GLY A 324 8.15 -12.90 11.30
N TYR A 325 7.57 -12.36 12.37
CA TYR A 325 6.38 -12.90 13.02
C TYR A 325 5.11 -12.15 12.61
N ILE A 326 3.97 -12.79 12.76
CA ILE A 326 2.68 -12.08 12.79
C ILE A 326 2.41 -11.68 14.22
N CYS A 327 2.09 -10.41 14.43
CA CYS A 327 1.68 -9.89 15.73
C CYS A 327 0.24 -9.39 15.68
N ALA A 328 -0.42 -9.44 16.84
CA ALA A 328 -1.69 -8.79 17.07
C ALA A 328 -1.61 -7.95 18.34
N CYS A 329 -2.08 -6.72 18.31
CA CYS A 329 -2.16 -5.83 19.46
C CYS A 329 -3.55 -5.23 19.62
N GLN A 330 -3.86 -4.82 20.84
CA GLN A 330 -5.10 -4.10 21.11
C GLN A 330 -5.10 -2.76 20.37
N VAL A 331 -6.30 -2.32 19.96
CA VAL A 331 -6.48 -1.01 19.35
C VAL A 331 -6.16 0.07 20.38
N ALA A 332 -5.21 0.94 20.07
CA ALA A 332 -4.84 2.05 20.95
C ALA A 332 -6.03 3.01 21.13
N PRO A 333 -6.31 3.50 22.35
CA PRO A 333 -7.37 4.47 22.57
C PRO A 333 -7.06 5.79 21.87
N ARG A 334 -8.11 6.51 21.45
CA ARG A 334 -7.97 7.82 20.78
C ARG A 334 -7.67 8.98 21.75
N SER A 335 -7.88 8.77 23.05
CA SER A 335 -7.79 9.82 24.08
C SER A 335 -6.38 10.01 24.64
N ARG A 336 -6.03 11.25 25.02
CA ARG A 336 -4.75 11.60 25.69
C ARG A 336 -4.48 10.87 27.01
N ALA A 337 -5.47 10.20 27.59
CA ALA A 337 -5.39 9.60 28.92
C ALA A 337 -4.43 8.40 28.99
N SER A 338 -4.10 7.78 27.85
CA SER A 338 -3.18 6.65 27.80
C SER A 338 -2.06 6.91 26.82
N THR A 339 -0.85 7.12 27.33
CA THR A 339 0.39 7.08 26.54
C THR A 339 1.02 5.69 26.56
N ILE A 340 0.28 4.69 27.01
CA ILE A 340 0.75 3.31 27.20
C ILE A 340 0.74 2.64 25.84
N GLN A 341 1.88 2.02 25.50
CA GLN A 341 1.99 1.19 24.32
C GLN A 341 1.01 0.01 24.43
N PRO A 342 0.20 -0.27 23.40
CA PRO A 342 -0.69 -1.42 23.42
C PRO A 342 0.10 -2.71 23.61
N GLU A 343 -0.35 -3.61 24.48
CA GLU A 343 0.25 -4.94 24.57
C GLU A 343 0.01 -5.71 23.27
N TRP A 344 1.00 -6.52 22.88
CA TRP A 344 0.91 -7.34 21.68
C TRP A 344 1.31 -8.78 21.94
N LYS A 345 0.77 -9.65 21.10
CA LYS A 345 1.05 -11.08 21.08
C LYS A 345 1.59 -11.44 19.71
N VAL A 346 2.53 -12.38 19.67
CA VAL A 346 3.11 -12.90 18.42
C VAL A 346 2.73 -14.36 18.22
N VAL A 347 2.54 -14.74 16.96
CA VAL A 347 2.38 -16.15 16.60
C VAL A 347 3.66 -16.91 16.89
N LYS A 348 3.53 -18.12 17.46
CA LYS A 348 4.67 -19.03 17.65
C LYS A 348 5.25 -19.46 16.29
N GLY A 349 6.52 -19.14 16.07
CA GLY A 349 7.27 -19.47 14.86
C GLY A 349 7.17 -18.37 13.79
N LYS A 350 8.32 -18.07 13.18
CA LYS A 350 8.40 -17.09 12.09
C LYS A 350 7.58 -17.57 10.90
N LEU A 351 6.84 -16.67 10.27
CA LEU A 351 6.11 -16.97 9.03
C LEU A 351 6.89 -16.52 7.79
N PHE A 352 7.69 -15.46 7.91
CA PHE A 352 8.66 -15.00 6.90
C PHE A 352 10.04 -14.82 7.55
N HIS A 353 11.09 -14.47 6.80
CA HIS A 353 12.48 -14.45 7.30
C HIS A 353 13.04 -15.82 7.72
N LYS A 354 12.41 -16.93 7.30
CA LYS A 354 12.96 -18.29 7.51
C LYS A 354 14.22 -18.52 6.66
N VAL A 355 14.26 -17.89 5.50
CA VAL A 355 15.36 -17.94 4.56
C VAL A 355 16.40 -16.87 4.95
N PRO A 356 17.71 -17.17 4.87
CA PRO A 356 18.77 -16.21 5.14
C PRO A 356 18.60 -14.93 4.30
N GLU A 357 18.95 -13.77 4.86
CA GLU A 357 18.81 -12.47 4.16
C GLU A 357 19.43 -12.46 2.78
N ARG A 358 20.60 -13.09 2.61
CA ARG A 358 21.30 -13.23 1.32
C ARG A 358 20.50 -13.93 0.22
N LYS A 359 19.45 -14.69 0.57
CA LYS A 359 18.59 -15.43 -0.36
C LYS A 359 17.23 -14.75 -0.54
N ARG A 360 17.01 -13.55 0.00
CA ARG A 360 15.76 -12.81 -0.22
C ARG A 360 15.84 -12.04 -1.54
N ALA A 361 14.89 -12.28 -2.43
CA ALA A 361 14.84 -11.59 -3.71
C ALA A 361 14.04 -10.27 -3.61
N ALA A 362 13.17 -10.14 -2.60
CA ALA A 362 12.44 -8.92 -2.28
C ALA A 362 12.96 -8.24 -1.01
N SER A 363 12.75 -6.92 -0.92
CA SER A 363 13.20 -6.10 0.23
C SER A 363 12.40 -6.38 1.52
N TYR A 364 11.15 -6.82 1.40
CA TYR A 364 10.27 -7.16 2.52
C TYR A 364 9.16 -8.11 2.06
N ALA A 365 8.49 -8.76 3.02
CA ALA A 365 7.24 -9.48 2.77
C ALA A 365 6.05 -8.53 2.92
N THR A 366 4.94 -8.85 2.27
CA THR A 366 3.69 -8.07 2.36
C THR A 366 2.57 -8.91 2.95
N LEU A 367 1.71 -8.28 3.74
CA LEU A 367 0.55 -8.92 4.37
C LEU A 367 -0.73 -8.28 3.83
N THR A 368 -1.68 -9.13 3.46
CA THR A 368 -3.00 -8.74 2.97
C THR A 368 -4.07 -9.31 3.90
N TYR A 369 -4.98 -8.46 4.37
CA TYR A 369 -6.14 -8.90 5.13
C TYR A 369 -7.27 -9.37 4.19
N MET A 370 -7.77 -10.58 4.43
CA MET A 370 -8.79 -11.23 3.58
C MET A 370 -10.18 -11.24 4.22
N GLY A 371 -10.34 -10.64 5.41
CA GLY A 371 -11.58 -10.71 6.18
C GLY A 371 -11.63 -11.90 7.14
N ASN A 372 -12.37 -11.75 8.24
CA ASN A 372 -12.68 -12.84 9.18
C ASN A 372 -11.42 -13.54 9.72
N ALA A 373 -10.46 -12.75 10.20
CA ALA A 373 -9.15 -13.19 10.68
C ALA A 373 -8.34 -14.03 9.68
N ARG A 374 -8.66 -13.98 8.37
CA ARG A 374 -7.87 -14.58 7.30
C ARG A 374 -6.89 -13.57 6.72
N PHE A 375 -5.69 -14.03 6.44
CA PHE A 375 -4.60 -13.23 5.91
C PHE A 375 -3.84 -13.99 4.83
N CYS A 376 -3.23 -13.23 3.92
CA CYS A 376 -2.29 -13.73 2.92
C CYS A 376 -0.96 -13.01 3.07
N LEU A 377 0.11 -13.78 3.23
CA LEU A 377 1.49 -13.31 3.28
C LEU A 377 2.16 -13.63 1.95
N VAL A 378 2.79 -12.63 1.33
CA VAL A 378 3.53 -12.79 0.09
C VAL A 378 4.99 -12.45 0.32
N GLU A 379 5.89 -13.36 -0.05
CA GLU A 379 7.33 -13.15 -0.03
C GLU A 379 7.96 -13.66 -1.32
N CYS A 380 9.14 -13.13 -1.68
CA CYS A 380 9.89 -13.56 -2.86
C CYS A 380 11.33 -13.89 -2.44
N VAL A 381 11.75 -15.10 -2.78
CA VAL A 381 13.05 -15.67 -2.41
C VAL A 381 13.80 -16.14 -3.65
N VAL A 382 15.13 -16.11 -3.59
CA VAL A 382 15.98 -16.74 -4.59
C VAL A 382 15.85 -18.26 -4.44
N ARG A 383 15.72 -18.96 -5.57
CA ARG A 383 15.63 -20.42 -5.59
C ARG A 383 16.89 -21.04 -5.00
N GLU A 384 16.76 -22.21 -4.37
CA GLU A 384 17.86 -22.78 -3.60
C GLU A 384 19.12 -23.07 -4.42
N GLU A 385 18.93 -23.42 -5.70
CA GLU A 385 19.94 -23.82 -6.67
C GLU A 385 20.53 -22.65 -7.47
N VAL A 386 20.10 -21.41 -7.18
CA VAL A 386 20.48 -20.21 -7.93
C VAL A 386 21.22 -19.25 -7.01
N GLU A 387 22.35 -18.71 -7.48
CA GLU A 387 23.07 -17.66 -6.77
C GLU A 387 22.34 -16.32 -6.93
N TYR A 388 22.44 -15.46 -5.92
CA TYR A 388 21.67 -14.21 -5.89
C TYR A 388 21.96 -13.31 -7.11
N GLU A 389 23.23 -13.26 -7.54
CA GLU A 389 23.63 -12.45 -8.70
C GLU A 389 23.01 -12.93 -10.02
N ASP A 390 22.67 -14.22 -10.11
CA ASP A 390 22.13 -14.87 -11.29
C ASP A 390 20.60 -15.02 -11.23
N ALA A 391 19.97 -14.64 -10.11
CA ALA A 391 18.56 -14.87 -9.86
C ALA A 391 17.61 -13.84 -10.50
N LEU A 392 18.15 -12.73 -10.99
CA LEU A 392 17.39 -11.61 -11.56
C LEU A 392 17.48 -11.60 -13.09
N GLY A 393 16.39 -11.16 -13.73
CA GLY A 393 16.22 -11.14 -15.17
C GLY A 393 15.30 -12.24 -15.69
N ASP A 394 15.40 -12.50 -17.00
CA ASP A 394 14.61 -13.52 -17.72
C ASP A 394 15.17 -14.94 -17.45
N CYS A 395 15.26 -15.35 -16.18
CA CYS A 395 15.95 -16.58 -15.77
C CYS A 395 15.20 -17.48 -14.78
N ASP A 396 13.93 -17.19 -14.44
CA ASP A 396 13.13 -18.00 -13.50
C ASP A 396 13.88 -18.35 -12.18
N GLY A 397 14.77 -17.44 -11.76
CA GLY A 397 15.69 -17.63 -10.64
C GLY A 397 15.07 -17.40 -9.27
N CYS A 398 13.83 -16.89 -9.24
CA CYS A 398 13.11 -16.54 -8.02
C CYS A 398 11.88 -17.43 -7.82
N MET A 399 11.43 -17.49 -6.57
CA MET A 399 10.22 -18.17 -6.15
C MET A 399 9.38 -17.23 -5.30
N LEU A 400 8.13 -17.06 -5.69
CA LEU A 400 7.11 -16.41 -4.88
C LEU A 400 6.52 -17.43 -3.91
N LEU A 401 6.48 -17.10 -2.63
CA LEU A 401 5.77 -17.88 -1.62
C LEU A 401 4.54 -17.08 -1.18
N MET A 402 3.38 -17.68 -1.38
CA MET A 402 2.09 -17.13 -0.98
C MET A 402 1.50 -18.01 0.12
N THR A 403 1.47 -17.50 1.35
CA THR A 403 0.97 -18.24 2.52
C THR A 403 -0.36 -17.66 2.99
N LYS A 404 -1.44 -18.40 2.78
CA LYS A 404 -2.78 -18.10 3.30
C LYS A 404 -2.94 -18.74 4.68
N PHE A 405 -3.51 -18.03 5.65
CA PHE A 405 -3.74 -18.56 6.99
C PHE A 405 -4.85 -17.79 7.71
N GLY A 406 -5.49 -18.44 8.68
CA GLY A 406 -6.34 -17.80 9.67
C GLY A 406 -5.60 -17.55 10.98
N LEU A 407 -6.09 -16.63 11.78
CA LEU A 407 -5.63 -16.37 13.14
C LEU A 407 -6.74 -16.61 14.16
N LYS A 408 -6.38 -17.09 15.34
CA LYS A 408 -7.28 -17.19 16.49
C LYS A 408 -6.51 -17.10 17.81
N TYR A 409 -7.20 -16.70 18.87
CA TYR A 409 -6.70 -16.88 20.22
C TYR A 409 -7.03 -18.29 20.72
N SER A 410 -6.07 -18.92 21.40
CA SER A 410 -6.29 -20.15 22.15
C SER A 410 -7.09 -19.87 23.44
N HIS A 411 -7.54 -20.92 24.12
CA HIS A 411 -8.19 -20.80 25.44
C HIS A 411 -7.27 -20.14 26.49
N ASN A 412 -5.94 -20.23 26.31
CA ASN A 412 -4.94 -19.57 27.16
C ASN A 412 -4.62 -18.14 26.70
N GLY A 413 -5.33 -17.62 25.69
CA GLY A 413 -5.10 -16.29 25.13
C GLY A 413 -3.86 -16.19 24.24
N GLU A 414 -3.25 -17.30 23.82
CA GLU A 414 -2.10 -17.27 22.89
C GLU A 414 -2.58 -17.07 21.44
N LEU A 415 -1.88 -16.25 20.66
CA LEU A 415 -2.17 -16.06 19.24
C LEU A 415 -1.63 -17.26 18.43
N GLN A 416 -2.50 -17.88 17.63
CA GLN A 416 -2.18 -19.07 16.84
C GLN A 416 -2.63 -18.93 15.39
N THR A 417 -1.90 -19.58 14.49
CA THR A 417 -2.31 -19.75 13.09
C THR A 417 -3.16 -21.01 12.92
N ILE A 418 -4.12 -20.94 12.02
CA ILE A 418 -4.98 -22.08 11.61
C ILE A 418 -5.10 -22.13 10.10
N ASN A 419 -5.44 -23.30 9.56
CA ASN A 419 -5.72 -23.50 8.13
C ASN A 419 -4.66 -22.86 7.23
N ARG A 420 -3.38 -23.11 7.56
CA ARG A 420 -2.24 -22.53 6.86
C ARG A 420 -1.95 -23.35 5.59
N THR A 421 -2.02 -22.69 4.45
CA THR A 421 -1.66 -23.23 3.14
C THR A 421 -0.59 -22.33 2.53
N THR A 422 0.47 -22.92 1.97
CA THR A 422 1.53 -22.18 1.28
C THR A 422 1.65 -22.70 -0.13
N ASN A 423 1.48 -21.81 -1.10
CA ASN A 423 1.72 -22.04 -2.51
C ASN A 423 3.04 -21.40 -2.91
N SER A 424 3.74 -22.04 -3.86
CA SER A 424 5.01 -21.54 -4.39
C SER A 424 4.96 -21.46 -5.90
N TYR A 425 5.42 -20.34 -6.46
CA TYR A 425 5.44 -20.10 -7.89
C TYR A 425 6.82 -19.68 -8.34
N VAL A 426 7.32 -20.31 -9.41
CA VAL A 426 8.56 -19.89 -10.05
C VAL A 426 8.26 -18.64 -10.88
N LEU A 427 9.12 -17.63 -10.79
CA LEU A 427 9.01 -16.43 -11.60
C LEU A 427 10.36 -15.81 -11.91
N SER A 428 10.40 -15.07 -13.00
CA SER A 428 11.42 -14.05 -13.27
C SER A 428 11.23 -12.84 -12.37
N LYS A 429 12.32 -12.17 -12.00
CA LYS A 429 12.29 -10.96 -11.18
C LYS A 429 13.26 -9.93 -11.73
N HIS A 430 12.80 -8.68 -11.88
CA HIS A 430 13.60 -7.66 -12.58
C HIS A 430 14.04 -6.47 -11.71
N ILE A 431 13.42 -6.25 -10.55
CA ILE A 431 13.69 -5.09 -9.69
C ILE A 431 13.94 -5.56 -8.25
N THR A 432 15.20 -5.51 -7.82
CA THR A 432 15.63 -5.86 -6.44
C THR A 432 14.87 -5.09 -5.36
N GLY A 433 14.62 -3.81 -5.60
CA GLY A 433 13.95 -2.92 -4.64
C GLY A 433 12.43 -3.07 -4.59
N PHE A 434 11.83 -3.90 -5.44
CA PHE A 434 10.39 -4.13 -5.46
C PHE A 434 10.03 -5.39 -4.68
N SER A 435 9.07 -5.28 -3.78
CA SER A 435 8.47 -6.40 -3.08
C SER A 435 7.08 -6.68 -3.67
N PRO A 436 6.76 -7.93 -4.04
CA PRO A 436 5.41 -8.29 -4.46
C PRO A 436 4.36 -7.84 -3.44
N VAL A 437 3.25 -7.30 -3.95
CA VAL A 437 2.13 -6.85 -3.14
C VAL A 437 0.85 -7.50 -3.63
N ALA A 438 -0.04 -7.84 -2.69
CA ALA A 438 -1.34 -8.39 -3.00
C ALA A 438 -2.45 -7.52 -2.40
N PHE A 439 -3.61 -7.52 -3.07
CA PHE A 439 -4.81 -6.81 -2.64
C PHE A 439 -5.99 -7.77 -2.67
N TRP A 440 -6.78 -7.81 -1.60
CA TRP A 440 -8.00 -8.61 -1.52
C TRP A 440 -9.22 -7.75 -1.85
N MET A 441 -9.83 -7.98 -3.01
CA MET A 441 -10.82 -7.06 -3.59
C MET A 441 -12.03 -7.76 -4.16
#